data_AF-A0A9D4Q2L1-F1
#
_entry.id   AF-A0A9D4Q2L1-F1
#
_cell.length_a   1.000
_cell.length_b   1.000
_cell.length_c   1.000
_cell.angle_alpha   90.00
_cell.angle_beta   90.00
_cell.angle_gamma   90.00
#
_symmetry.space_group_name_H-M   'P 1'
#
loop_
_entity.id
_entity.type
_entity.pdbx_description
1 polymer ?
#
loop_
_entity_poly.entity_id
_entity_poly.type
_entity_poly.pdbx_seq_one_letter_code
_entity_poly.pdbx_strand_id
1 'polypeptide(L)'
;MARKSEIPPRVPLDANQMLLEMCNQDEPLTFKQALGMRAFKECVKIGEGTYGEVFRIGHGSKSSAIKIVPIEGSFPMNGENQKTAAQILPEAIICQELSALSRTDQAASCPNFIEVKRLYYIQGRYPPALLKQWDVYDSERRSENDRPDCFKADQKYLMFQFSDGGTSLEDYEINSATEAKSIFLQVACALAVAETALKFEHRDLHWGNILVAPTQKRHIHCHLPQGHFTLKTNGVFASVIDYTLSRLCKGRAVVFTDVSEEDELFRGVGDYQFDIYRRMKEENKYQFE
;
A
#
# COMPACT_ATOMS: atom_id res chain seq x y z
N MET A 1 -29.95 -45.57 5.13
CA MET A 1 -28.72 -45.10 4.45
C MET A 1 -28.90 -43.62 4.11
N ALA A 2 -28.30 -42.73 4.89
CA ALA A 2 -28.34 -41.29 4.62
C ALA A 2 -27.32 -40.95 3.53
N ARG A 3 -27.77 -40.29 2.45
CA ARG A 3 -26.89 -39.77 1.40
C ARG A 3 -26.05 -38.65 2.01
N LYS A 4 -24.74 -38.87 2.13
CA LYS A 4 -23.79 -37.78 2.40
C LYS A 4 -23.88 -36.82 1.21
N SER A 5 -24.32 -35.59 1.45
CA SER A 5 -24.16 -34.50 0.50
C SER A 5 -22.67 -34.22 0.37
N GLU A 6 -22.06 -34.66 -0.72
CA GLU A 6 -20.71 -34.27 -1.08
C GLU A 6 -20.73 -32.75 -1.31
N ILE A 7 -20.07 -32.01 -0.41
CA ILE A 7 -19.78 -30.61 -0.61
C ILE A 7 -18.85 -30.57 -1.83
N PRO A 8 -19.22 -29.90 -2.93
CA PRO A 8 -18.36 -29.85 -4.11
C PRO A 8 -17.00 -29.25 -3.71
N PRO A 9 -15.89 -29.78 -4.25
CA PRO A 9 -14.57 -29.24 -3.97
C PRO A 9 -14.56 -27.76 -4.35
N ARG A 10 -14.14 -26.89 -3.42
CA ARG A 10 -13.90 -25.47 -3.70
C ARG A 10 -12.81 -25.40 -4.78
N VAL A 11 -13.20 -25.07 -6.00
CA VAL A 11 -12.27 -24.68 -7.06
C VAL A 11 -11.52 -23.45 -6.54
N PRO A 12 -10.18 -23.42 -6.57
CA PRO A 12 -9.43 -22.21 -6.24
C PRO A 12 -9.95 -21.06 -7.10
N LEU A 13 -10.39 -19.98 -6.47
CA LEU A 13 -10.82 -18.78 -7.20
C LEU A 13 -9.63 -18.28 -8.02
N ASP A 14 -9.89 -17.94 -9.30
CA ASP A 14 -8.92 -17.24 -10.14
C ASP A 14 -8.53 -15.91 -9.48
N ALA A 15 -7.26 -15.51 -9.61
CA ALA A 15 -6.76 -14.30 -8.95
C ALA A 15 -7.51 -13.03 -9.39
N ASN A 16 -7.94 -12.95 -10.66
CA ASN A 16 -8.78 -11.84 -11.13
C ASN A 16 -10.14 -11.82 -10.41
N GLN A 17 -10.75 -13.00 -10.24
CA GLN A 17 -12.02 -13.12 -9.52
C GLN A 17 -11.87 -12.73 -8.04
N MET A 18 -10.76 -13.11 -7.40
CA MET A 18 -10.46 -12.69 -6.03
C MET A 18 -10.32 -11.17 -5.92
N LEU A 19 -9.62 -10.52 -6.86
CA LEU A 19 -9.50 -9.06 -6.88
C LEU A 19 -10.86 -8.38 -7.08
N LEU A 20 -11.70 -8.89 -7.99
CA LEU A 20 -13.08 -8.41 -8.18
C LEU A 20 -13.90 -8.49 -6.89
N GLU A 21 -13.87 -9.63 -6.20
CA GLU A 21 -14.54 -9.83 -4.91
C GLU A 21 -14.03 -8.85 -3.84
N MET A 22 -12.71 -8.67 -3.73
CA MET A 22 -12.11 -7.72 -2.78
C MET A 22 -12.51 -6.27 -3.06
N CYS A 23 -12.75 -5.93 -4.33
CA CYS A 23 -13.21 -4.61 -4.74
C CYS A 23 -14.74 -4.45 -4.64
N ASN A 24 -15.48 -5.53 -4.33
CA ASN A 24 -16.93 -5.63 -4.42
C ASN A 24 -17.46 -5.23 -5.82
N GLN A 25 -16.91 -5.87 -6.86
CA GLN A 25 -17.24 -5.64 -8.26
C GLN A 25 -17.55 -6.97 -8.94
N ASP A 26 -18.57 -7.00 -9.81
CA ASP A 26 -18.84 -8.17 -10.67
C ASP A 26 -17.97 -8.14 -11.95
N GLU A 27 -17.55 -6.96 -12.38
CA GLU A 27 -16.71 -6.72 -13.55
C GLU A 27 -15.79 -5.49 -13.36
N PRO A 28 -14.68 -5.37 -14.12
CA PRO A 28 -13.81 -4.21 -14.05
C PRO A 28 -14.57 -2.92 -14.37
N LEU A 29 -14.33 -1.87 -13.59
CA LEU A 29 -14.92 -0.55 -13.84
C LEU A 29 -14.04 0.29 -14.75
N THR A 30 -14.62 1.30 -15.40
CA THR A 30 -13.84 2.41 -15.96
C THR A 30 -13.37 3.35 -14.85
N PHE A 31 -12.29 4.10 -15.10
CA PHE A 31 -11.84 5.18 -14.21
C PHE A 31 -12.97 6.17 -13.84
N LYS A 32 -13.85 6.49 -14.81
CA LYS A 32 -14.99 7.39 -14.58
C LYS A 32 -16.03 6.80 -13.63
N GLN A 33 -16.32 5.50 -13.72
CA GLN A 33 -17.22 4.82 -12.79
C GLN A 33 -16.62 4.73 -11.39
N ALA A 34 -15.31 4.49 -11.27
CA ALA A 34 -14.63 4.35 -9.98
C ALA A 34 -14.52 5.69 -9.21
N LEU A 35 -14.05 6.76 -9.87
CA LEU A 35 -13.72 8.03 -9.21
C LEU A 35 -14.78 9.13 -9.35
N GLY A 36 -15.65 9.02 -10.36
CA GLY A 36 -16.56 10.09 -10.75
C GLY A 36 -15.83 11.31 -11.36
N MET A 37 -16.60 12.20 -12.01
CA MET A 37 -16.03 13.34 -12.73
C MET A 37 -15.34 14.39 -11.83
N ARG A 38 -15.75 14.48 -10.57
CA ARG A 38 -15.23 15.50 -9.64
C ARG A 38 -13.79 15.22 -9.23
N ALA A 39 -13.45 13.95 -8.97
CA ALA A 39 -12.11 13.55 -8.56
C ALA A 39 -11.04 13.99 -9.57
N PHE A 40 -11.32 13.88 -10.87
CA PHE A 40 -10.39 14.30 -11.93
C PHE A 40 -10.13 15.81 -11.99
N LYS A 41 -11.05 16.64 -11.48
CA LYS A 41 -10.86 18.10 -11.46
C LYS A 41 -9.96 18.58 -10.32
N GLU A 42 -9.96 17.82 -9.23
CA GLU A 42 -9.26 18.13 -7.98
C GLU A 42 -8.13 17.12 -7.74
N CYS A 43 -7.50 16.61 -8.80
CA CYS A 43 -6.41 15.63 -8.71
C CYS A 43 -5.04 16.30 -8.87
N VAL A 44 -4.05 15.82 -8.12
CA VAL A 44 -2.65 16.25 -8.17
C VAL A 44 -1.76 15.02 -8.01
N LYS A 45 -0.73 14.83 -8.83
CA LYS A 45 0.26 13.75 -8.62
C LYS A 45 1.13 14.12 -7.42
N ILE A 46 1.31 13.18 -6.50
CA ILE A 46 1.99 13.42 -5.22
C ILE A 46 3.14 12.47 -4.95
N GLY A 47 3.28 11.44 -5.77
CA GLY A 47 4.34 10.47 -5.66
C GLY A 47 4.26 9.47 -6.80
N GLU A 48 5.29 8.64 -6.86
CA GLU A 48 5.46 7.57 -7.82
C GLU A 48 6.24 6.45 -7.15
N GLY A 49 6.13 5.26 -7.71
CA GLY A 49 7.01 4.14 -7.40
C GLY A 49 7.15 3.26 -8.63
N THR A 50 8.03 2.27 -8.57
CA THR A 50 8.36 1.39 -9.71
C THR A 50 7.11 0.84 -10.41
N TYR A 51 6.11 0.42 -9.63
CA TYR A 51 4.91 -0.23 -10.16
C TYR A 51 3.72 0.69 -10.40
N GLY A 52 3.82 2.01 -10.16
CA GLY A 52 2.64 2.85 -10.35
C GLY A 52 2.76 4.30 -9.91
N GLU A 53 1.61 4.96 -9.97
CA GLU A 53 1.50 6.40 -9.82
C GLU A 53 0.57 6.74 -8.65
N VAL A 54 0.91 7.77 -7.87
CA VAL A 54 0.11 8.19 -6.71
C VAL A 54 -0.43 9.61 -6.91
N PHE A 55 -1.75 9.75 -6.83
CA PHE A 55 -2.42 11.04 -6.92
C PHE A 55 -3.22 11.34 -5.66
N ARG A 56 -3.20 12.59 -5.20
CA ARG A 56 -4.19 13.10 -4.27
C ARG A 56 -5.44 13.51 -5.03
N ILE A 57 -6.61 13.14 -4.52
CA ILE A 57 -7.92 13.58 -5.04
C ILE A 57 -8.73 14.25 -3.93
N GLY A 58 -9.52 15.25 -4.30
CA GLY A 58 -10.34 16.01 -3.36
C GLY A 58 -9.53 17.06 -2.60
N HIS A 59 -10.14 17.65 -1.55
CA HIS A 59 -9.50 18.70 -0.76
C HIS A 59 -9.90 18.63 0.72
N GLY A 60 -8.99 19.08 1.59
CA GLY A 60 -9.21 19.18 3.04
C GLY A 60 -9.57 17.83 3.67
N SER A 61 -10.59 17.81 4.51
CA SER A 61 -11.03 16.59 5.21
C SER A 61 -11.59 15.49 4.30
N LYS A 62 -11.83 15.78 3.02
CA LYS A 62 -12.29 14.81 2.02
C LYS A 62 -11.15 14.28 1.13
N SER A 63 -9.92 14.71 1.39
CA SER A 63 -8.76 14.26 0.63
C SER A 63 -8.55 12.75 0.74
N SER A 64 -8.06 12.15 -0.34
CA SER A 64 -7.66 10.74 -0.43
C SER A 64 -6.45 10.63 -1.34
N ALA A 65 -5.58 9.66 -1.08
CA ALA A 65 -4.54 9.27 -2.03
C ALA A 65 -5.05 8.07 -2.87
N ILE A 66 -4.78 8.08 -4.17
CA ILE A 66 -5.03 6.94 -5.06
C ILE A 66 -3.70 6.45 -5.63
N LYS A 67 -3.36 5.18 -5.39
CA LYS A 67 -2.24 4.48 -6.04
C LYS A 67 -2.81 3.67 -7.20
N ILE A 68 -2.32 3.92 -8.41
CA ILE A 68 -2.78 3.26 -9.65
C ILE A 68 -1.65 2.36 -10.14
N VAL A 69 -1.91 1.05 -10.16
CA VAL A 69 -0.94 0.02 -10.56
C VAL A 69 -1.44 -0.65 -11.85
N PRO A 70 -0.78 -0.47 -13.01
CA PRO A 70 -1.10 -1.24 -14.22
C PRO A 70 -0.76 -2.72 -14.00
N ILE A 71 -1.68 -3.60 -14.38
CA ILE A 71 -1.54 -5.05 -14.24
C ILE A 71 -1.99 -5.78 -15.50
N GLU A 72 -1.57 -7.03 -15.65
CA GLU A 72 -1.97 -7.91 -16.76
C GLU A 72 -1.56 -7.40 -18.16
N GLY A 73 -0.68 -6.41 -18.25
CA GLY A 73 -0.15 -5.93 -19.52
C GLY A 73 1.05 -6.73 -20.00
N SER A 74 1.26 -6.74 -21.32
CA SER A 74 2.28 -7.56 -21.99
C SER A 74 3.53 -6.77 -22.38
N PHE A 75 3.73 -5.58 -21.81
CA PHE A 75 4.87 -4.72 -22.12
C PHE A 75 5.37 -4.05 -20.83
N PRO A 76 6.68 -3.77 -20.75
CA PRO A 76 7.27 -3.20 -19.56
C PRO A 76 6.88 -1.74 -19.37
N MET A 77 6.82 -1.31 -18.11
CA MET A 77 6.62 0.06 -17.66
C MET A 77 7.64 0.35 -16.56
N ASN A 78 8.32 1.49 -16.63
CA ASN A 78 9.32 1.91 -15.64
C ASN A 78 10.46 0.89 -15.51
N GLY A 79 10.85 0.26 -16.61
CA GLY A 79 11.86 -0.80 -16.65
C GLY A 79 11.37 -2.20 -16.25
N GLU A 80 10.17 -2.33 -15.68
CA GLU A 80 9.66 -3.59 -15.11
C GLU A 80 8.46 -4.16 -15.86
N ASN A 81 8.29 -5.48 -15.79
CA ASN A 81 7.07 -6.12 -16.28
C ASN A 81 5.87 -5.76 -15.37
N GLN A 82 4.70 -5.58 -15.98
CA GLN A 82 3.49 -5.37 -15.21
C GLN A 82 3.15 -6.62 -14.39
N LYS A 83 2.73 -6.43 -13.14
CA LYS A 83 2.29 -7.52 -12.27
C LYS A 83 1.07 -8.22 -12.86
N THR A 84 1.00 -9.54 -12.70
CA THR A 84 -0.25 -10.29 -12.87
C THR A 84 -1.19 -10.06 -11.68
N ALA A 85 -2.47 -10.44 -11.83
CA ALA A 85 -3.45 -10.43 -10.77
C ALA A 85 -2.98 -11.23 -9.55
N ALA A 86 -2.30 -12.37 -9.77
CA ALA A 86 -1.75 -13.19 -8.70
C ALA A 86 -0.60 -12.50 -7.96
N GLN A 87 0.25 -11.73 -8.65
CA GLN A 87 1.38 -11.02 -8.05
C GLN A 87 0.98 -9.75 -7.28
N ILE A 88 -0.12 -9.08 -7.66
CA ILE A 88 -0.61 -7.89 -6.94
C ILE A 88 -1.55 -8.24 -5.76
N LEU A 89 -2.15 -9.43 -5.80
CA LEU A 89 -3.10 -9.89 -4.78
C LEU A 89 -2.55 -9.87 -3.34
N PRO A 90 -1.29 -10.26 -3.06
CA PRO A 90 -0.70 -10.13 -1.72
C PRO A 90 -0.74 -8.70 -1.18
N GLU A 91 -0.34 -7.71 -1.98
CA GLU A 91 -0.35 -6.29 -1.59
C GLU A 91 -1.77 -5.82 -1.26
N ALA A 92 -2.77 -6.24 -2.04
CA ALA A 92 -4.18 -5.95 -1.79
C ALA A 92 -4.67 -6.52 -0.46
N ILE A 93 -4.32 -7.78 -0.17
CA ILE A 93 -4.73 -8.46 1.07
C ILE A 93 -4.05 -7.80 2.27
N ILE A 94 -2.74 -7.57 2.19
CA ILE A 94 -1.96 -6.96 3.26
C ILE A 94 -2.47 -5.57 3.60
N CYS A 95 -2.72 -4.73 2.58
CA CYS A 95 -3.36 -3.43 2.72
C CYS A 95 -4.65 -3.51 3.56
N GLN A 96 -5.57 -4.43 3.22
CA GLN A 96 -6.85 -4.55 3.92
C GLN A 96 -6.68 -5.06 5.36
N GLU A 97 -5.83 -6.05 5.60
CA GLU A 97 -5.59 -6.59 6.95
C GLU A 97 -4.95 -5.56 7.88
N LEU A 98 -3.96 -4.80 7.40
CA LEU A 98 -3.31 -3.75 8.20
C LEU A 98 -4.24 -2.57 8.46
N SER A 99 -5.02 -2.13 7.47
CA SER A 99 -6.05 -1.10 7.65
C SER A 99 -7.07 -1.51 8.72
N ALA A 100 -7.39 -2.80 8.79
CA ALA A 100 -8.33 -3.36 9.76
C ALA A 100 -7.80 -3.38 11.20
N LEU A 101 -6.48 -3.24 11.44
CA LEU A 101 -5.90 -3.13 12.79
C LEU A 101 -6.28 -1.83 13.51
N SER A 102 -6.85 -0.84 12.81
CA SER A 102 -7.38 0.37 13.43
C SER A 102 -8.61 0.12 14.32
N ARG A 103 -9.26 -1.04 14.19
CA ARG A 103 -10.47 -1.41 14.94
C ARG A 103 -10.12 -1.90 16.35
N THR A 104 -10.67 -1.24 17.36
CA THR A 104 -10.33 -1.48 18.78
C THR A 104 -11.02 -2.69 19.41
N ASP A 105 -11.84 -3.43 18.65
CA ASP A 105 -12.48 -4.68 19.07
C ASP A 105 -11.55 -5.90 18.92
N GLN A 106 -10.35 -5.72 18.36
CA GLN A 106 -9.35 -6.77 18.20
C GLN A 106 -8.43 -6.90 19.41
N ALA A 107 -7.86 -8.09 19.60
CA ALA A 107 -6.89 -8.36 20.67
C ALA A 107 -5.61 -7.52 20.53
N ALA A 108 -5.27 -7.11 19.31
CA ALA A 108 -4.20 -6.19 19.01
C ALA A 108 -4.71 -5.14 18.00
N SER A 109 -4.52 -3.86 18.27
CA SER A 109 -5.04 -2.78 17.42
C SER A 109 -4.15 -1.52 17.47
N CYS A 110 -3.99 -0.88 16.32
CA CYS A 110 -3.22 0.36 16.16
C CYS A 110 -3.76 1.15 14.96
N PRO A 111 -3.91 2.48 15.06
CA PRO A 111 -4.42 3.29 13.95
C PRO A 111 -3.33 3.70 12.94
N ASN A 112 -2.06 3.34 13.15
CA ASN A 112 -0.91 3.88 12.45
C ASN A 112 -0.54 3.16 11.13
N PHE A 113 -1.39 2.25 10.64
CA PHE A 113 -1.33 1.79 9.24
C PHE A 113 -2.33 2.60 8.43
N ILE A 114 -1.97 2.95 7.19
CA ILE A 114 -2.84 3.79 6.36
C ILE A 114 -4.17 3.08 6.09
N GLU A 115 -5.26 3.84 6.22
CA GLU A 115 -6.58 3.30 5.97
C GLU A 115 -6.80 3.09 4.48
N VAL A 116 -7.21 1.88 4.11
CA VAL A 116 -7.74 1.56 2.78
C VAL A 116 -9.22 1.89 2.77
N LYS A 117 -9.61 2.96 2.08
CA LYS A 117 -11.03 3.31 1.91
C LYS A 117 -11.71 2.36 0.94
N ARG A 118 -11.04 2.05 -0.18
CA ARG A 118 -11.60 1.20 -1.24
C ARG A 118 -10.52 0.68 -2.19
N LEU A 119 -10.74 -0.49 -2.76
CA LEU A 119 -10.01 -1.00 -3.91
C LEU A 119 -10.93 -0.96 -5.14
N TYR A 120 -10.35 -0.74 -6.31
CA TYR A 120 -11.04 -0.81 -7.59
C TYR A 120 -10.22 -1.59 -8.58
N TYR A 121 -10.84 -2.60 -9.18
CA TYR A 121 -10.34 -3.23 -10.38
C TYR A 121 -10.87 -2.47 -11.60
N ILE A 122 -9.96 -1.95 -12.41
CA ILE A 122 -10.25 -1.00 -13.48
C ILE A 122 -9.80 -1.56 -14.82
N GLN A 123 -10.57 -1.28 -15.87
CA GLN A 123 -10.16 -1.47 -17.26
C GLN A 123 -10.38 -0.18 -18.07
N GLY A 124 -9.37 0.24 -18.83
CA GLY A 124 -9.48 1.40 -19.71
C GLY A 124 -8.17 2.12 -20.06
N ARG A 125 -8.28 3.19 -20.83
CA ARG A 125 -7.14 4.09 -21.10
C ARG A 125 -6.82 4.94 -19.89
N TYR A 126 -5.55 5.31 -19.72
CA TYR A 126 -5.14 6.26 -18.69
C TYR A 126 -5.84 7.62 -18.88
N PRO A 127 -6.51 8.18 -17.85
CA PRO A 127 -7.29 9.40 -17.99
C PRO A 127 -6.44 10.62 -18.39
N PRO A 128 -6.85 11.43 -19.39
CA PRO A 128 -6.11 12.64 -19.78
C PRO A 128 -5.87 13.64 -18.65
N ALA A 129 -6.79 13.72 -17.68
CA ALA A 129 -6.64 14.58 -16.51
C ALA A 129 -5.48 14.13 -15.60
N LEU A 130 -5.28 12.81 -15.45
CA LEU A 130 -4.16 12.26 -14.67
C LEU A 130 -2.84 12.40 -15.42
N LEU A 131 -2.84 12.20 -16.75
CA LEU A 131 -1.67 12.47 -17.59
C LEU A 131 -1.19 13.93 -17.45
N LYS A 132 -2.12 14.89 -17.45
CA LYS A 132 -1.78 16.29 -17.23
C LYS A 132 -1.10 16.51 -15.87
N GLN A 133 -1.56 15.85 -14.81
CA GLN A 133 -0.94 15.97 -13.49
C GLN A 133 0.42 15.26 -13.42
N TRP A 134 0.59 14.17 -14.19
CA TRP A 134 1.87 13.53 -14.39
C TRP A 134 2.86 14.49 -15.06
N ASP A 135 2.45 15.18 -16.12
CA ASP A 135 3.29 16.15 -16.84
C ASP A 135 3.73 17.32 -15.94
N VAL A 136 2.83 17.81 -15.07
CA VAL A 136 3.15 18.85 -14.09
C VAL A 136 4.21 18.36 -13.11
N TYR A 137 4.01 17.18 -12.52
CA TYR A 137 4.97 16.59 -11.58
C TYR A 137 6.33 16.35 -12.23
N ASP A 138 6.37 15.81 -13.44
CA ASP A 138 7.62 15.60 -14.17
C ASP A 138 8.37 16.92 -14.41
N SER A 139 7.65 17.98 -14.78
CA SER A 139 8.28 19.29 -14.98
C SER A 139 8.86 19.90 -13.70
N GLU A 140 8.31 19.56 -12.53
CA GLU A 140 8.70 20.13 -11.23
C GLU A 140 9.74 19.28 -10.49
N ARG A 141 9.62 17.95 -10.58
CA ARG A 141 10.41 16.98 -9.80
C ARG A 141 11.25 16.04 -10.65
N ARG A 142 11.04 16.02 -11.97
CA ARG A 142 11.62 15.06 -12.93
C ARG A 142 11.28 13.62 -12.56
N SER A 143 10.21 13.11 -13.16
CA SER A 143 9.73 11.75 -12.94
C SER A 143 10.82 10.74 -13.35
N GLU A 144 10.98 9.70 -12.53
CA GLU A 144 11.80 8.52 -12.86
C GLU A 144 10.99 7.50 -13.67
N ASN A 145 9.66 7.57 -13.58
CA ASN A 145 8.75 6.70 -14.31
C ASN A 145 8.57 7.12 -15.78
N ASP A 146 8.15 6.17 -16.61
CA ASP A 146 7.64 6.41 -17.96
C ASP A 146 6.27 7.09 -17.90
N ARG A 147 6.01 8.00 -18.84
CA ARG A 147 4.70 8.62 -18.98
C ARG A 147 3.63 7.55 -19.31
N PRO A 148 2.54 7.42 -18.54
CA PRO A 148 1.57 6.33 -18.70
C PRO A 148 0.53 6.57 -19.82
N ASP A 149 0.97 7.01 -21.01
CA ASP A 149 0.09 7.39 -22.13
C ASP A 149 -0.06 6.33 -23.23
N CYS A 150 0.74 5.26 -23.14
CA CYS A 150 0.76 4.15 -24.09
C CYS A 150 -0.41 3.16 -23.91
N PHE A 151 -1.10 3.21 -22.76
CA PHE A 151 -2.14 2.25 -22.41
C PHE A 151 -3.39 2.33 -23.30
N LYS A 152 -3.86 1.15 -23.72
CA LYS A 152 -5.05 0.96 -24.56
C LYS A 152 -6.30 0.74 -23.71
N ALA A 153 -7.46 0.60 -24.37
CA ALA A 153 -8.75 0.50 -23.70
C ALA A 153 -8.97 -0.84 -22.95
N ASP A 154 -8.17 -1.85 -23.27
CA ASP A 154 -8.14 -3.18 -22.66
C ASP A 154 -7.13 -3.30 -21.50
N GLN A 155 -6.31 -2.27 -21.23
CA GLN A 155 -5.41 -2.26 -20.09
C GLN A 155 -6.17 -2.36 -18.78
N LYS A 156 -5.68 -3.20 -17.87
CA LYS A 156 -6.23 -3.37 -16.52
C LYS A 156 -5.36 -2.69 -15.47
N TYR A 157 -5.98 -2.29 -14.36
CA TYR A 157 -5.28 -1.68 -13.23
C TYR A 157 -5.93 -2.15 -11.93
N LEU A 158 -5.12 -2.31 -10.89
CA LEU A 158 -5.62 -2.25 -9.52
C LEU A 158 -5.39 -0.85 -8.97
N MET A 159 -6.45 -0.22 -8.50
CA MET A 159 -6.38 1.11 -7.90
C MET A 159 -6.75 1.05 -6.43
N PHE A 160 -5.82 1.50 -5.59
CA PHE A 160 -6.00 1.59 -4.15
C PHE A 160 -6.40 3.02 -3.81
N GLN A 161 -7.49 3.19 -3.05
CA GLN A 161 -7.87 4.48 -2.49
C GLN A 161 -7.61 4.47 -0.99
N PHE A 162 -6.66 5.28 -0.55
CA PHE A 162 -6.25 5.43 0.83
C PHE A 162 -6.77 6.74 1.45
N SER A 163 -6.82 6.79 2.78
CA SER A 163 -6.85 8.07 3.49
C SER A 163 -5.61 8.91 3.20
N ASP A 164 -5.74 10.23 3.32
CA ASP A 164 -4.60 11.13 3.15
C ASP A 164 -3.74 11.11 4.42
N GLY A 165 -2.56 10.49 4.33
CA GLY A 165 -1.62 10.34 5.44
C GLY A 165 -0.70 11.55 5.65
N GLY A 166 -0.81 12.59 4.83
CA GLY A 166 0.06 13.77 4.89
C GLY A 166 1.26 13.67 3.93
N THR A 167 2.44 14.00 4.45
CA THR A 167 3.69 14.12 3.67
C THR A 167 4.63 12.98 4.04
N SER A 168 5.38 12.43 3.09
CA SER A 168 6.42 11.43 3.39
C SER A 168 7.48 12.00 4.32
N LEU A 169 8.12 11.16 5.15
CA LEU A 169 9.16 11.61 6.07
C LEU A 169 10.39 12.16 5.34
N GLU A 170 10.61 11.75 4.09
CA GLU A 170 11.62 12.30 3.18
C GLU A 170 11.41 13.79 2.90
N ASP A 171 10.16 14.20 2.68
CA ASP A 171 9.78 15.58 2.36
C ASP A 171 9.35 16.38 3.61
N TYR A 172 9.27 15.75 4.79
CA TYR A 172 8.72 16.35 6.00
C TYR A 172 9.81 16.95 6.90
N GLU A 173 9.64 18.21 7.29
CA GLU A 173 10.56 18.92 8.18
C GLU A 173 10.26 18.62 9.67
N ILE A 174 11.13 17.83 10.31
CA ILE A 174 11.03 17.52 11.74
C ILE A 174 11.53 18.69 12.58
N ASN A 175 10.65 19.29 13.37
CA ASN A 175 10.96 20.52 14.11
C ASN A 175 11.63 20.31 15.48
N SER A 176 11.61 19.09 16.03
CA SER A 176 12.22 18.80 17.34
C SER A 176 12.54 17.33 17.56
N ALA A 177 13.48 17.04 18.47
CA ALA A 177 13.79 15.67 18.89
C ALA A 177 12.58 14.96 19.54
N THR A 178 11.69 15.71 20.18
CA THR A 178 10.45 15.16 20.77
C THR A 178 9.49 14.70 19.67
N GLU A 179 9.40 15.44 18.57
CA GLU A 179 8.61 15.09 17.39
C GLU A 179 9.20 13.86 16.70
N ALA A 180 10.51 13.84 16.46
CA ALA A 180 11.23 12.66 15.93
C ALA A 180 10.96 11.40 16.76
N LYS A 181 11.11 11.52 18.09
CA LYS A 181 10.82 10.43 19.04
C LYS A 181 9.36 9.99 18.98
N SER A 182 8.42 10.92 18.81
CA SER A 182 7.00 10.62 18.67
C SER A 182 6.73 9.75 17.45
N ILE A 183 7.24 10.17 16.28
CA ILE A 183 7.10 9.44 15.01
C ILE A 183 7.69 8.04 15.15
N PHE A 184 8.93 7.94 15.65
CA PHE A 184 9.60 6.67 15.88
C PHE A 184 8.78 5.72 16.78
N LEU A 185 8.28 6.20 17.92
CA LEU A 185 7.50 5.38 18.85
C LEU A 185 6.15 4.95 18.25
N GLN A 186 5.50 5.81 17.47
CA GLN A 186 4.27 5.46 16.76
C GLN A 186 4.51 4.32 15.77
N VAL A 187 5.54 4.43 14.94
CA VAL A 187 5.91 3.39 13.96
C VAL A 187 6.32 2.09 14.66
N ALA A 188 7.18 2.16 15.68
CA ALA A 188 7.61 0.98 16.43
C ALA A 188 6.43 0.24 17.09
N CYS A 189 5.48 0.98 17.68
CA CYS A 189 4.29 0.35 18.26
C CYS A 189 3.35 -0.22 17.19
N ALA A 190 3.23 0.42 16.02
CA ALA A 190 2.45 -0.10 14.90
C ALA A 190 2.98 -1.46 14.44
N LEU A 191 4.30 -1.56 14.26
CA LEU A 191 4.97 -2.80 13.89
C LEU A 191 4.76 -3.88 14.95
N ALA A 192 4.97 -3.59 16.24
CA ALA A 192 4.74 -4.56 17.31
C ALA A 192 3.29 -5.10 17.35
N VAL A 193 2.30 -4.24 17.08
CA VAL A 193 0.90 -4.63 16.96
C VAL A 193 0.68 -5.57 15.78
N ALA A 194 1.21 -5.23 14.60
CA ALA A 194 1.05 -6.06 13.41
C ALA A 194 1.84 -7.38 13.49
N GLU A 195 3.02 -7.40 14.10
CA GLU A 195 3.78 -8.61 14.43
C GLU A 195 2.95 -9.54 15.33
N THR A 196 2.31 -8.97 16.36
CA THR A 196 1.50 -9.76 17.30
C THR A 196 0.21 -10.28 16.66
N ALA A 197 -0.47 -9.44 15.89
CA ALA A 197 -1.76 -9.76 15.28
C ALA A 197 -1.61 -10.72 14.09
N LEU A 198 -0.60 -10.49 13.26
CA LEU A 198 -0.51 -11.01 11.90
C LEU A 198 0.87 -11.58 11.57
N LYS A 199 1.84 -11.63 12.51
CA LYS A 199 3.24 -11.97 12.21
C LYS A 199 3.77 -11.13 11.04
N PHE A 200 3.42 -9.86 11.03
CA PHE A 200 3.72 -8.95 9.93
C PHE A 200 5.21 -8.60 9.87
N GLU A 201 5.72 -8.48 8.64
CA GLU A 201 7.01 -7.88 8.32
C GLU A 201 6.79 -6.88 7.17
N HIS A 202 7.22 -5.62 7.34
CA HIS A 202 7.07 -4.62 6.29
C HIS A 202 7.99 -4.89 5.08
N ARG A 203 9.22 -5.32 5.36
CA ARG A 203 10.30 -5.64 4.40
C ARG A 203 10.77 -4.50 3.48
N ASP A 204 10.12 -3.35 3.52
CA ASP A 204 10.53 -2.16 2.75
C ASP A 204 10.23 -0.82 3.44
N LEU A 205 10.51 -0.72 4.74
CA LEU A 205 10.17 0.48 5.51
C LEU A 205 11.27 1.55 5.46
N HIS A 206 11.53 2.09 4.27
CA HIS A 206 12.32 3.32 4.15
C HIS A 206 11.50 4.54 4.61
N TRP A 207 12.15 5.65 4.89
CA TRP A 207 11.51 6.87 5.38
C TRP A 207 10.45 7.46 4.43
N GLY A 208 10.52 7.21 3.13
CA GLY A 208 9.45 7.55 2.17
C GLY A 208 8.12 6.85 2.46
N ASN A 209 8.17 5.66 3.07
CA ASN A 209 7.00 4.85 3.44
C ASN A 209 6.42 5.19 4.83
N ILE A 210 6.87 6.29 5.43
CA ILE A 210 6.29 6.84 6.66
C ILE A 210 5.67 8.20 6.31
N LEU A 211 4.34 8.28 6.30
CA LEU A 211 3.63 9.54 6.13
C LEU A 211 3.42 10.23 7.47
N VAL A 212 3.57 11.56 7.51
CA VAL A 212 3.37 12.39 8.69
C VAL A 212 2.33 13.47 8.40
N ALA A 213 1.34 13.57 9.28
CA ALA A 213 0.33 14.62 9.24
C ALA A 213 0.18 15.32 10.61
N PRO A 214 -0.13 16.63 10.63
CA PRO A 214 -0.52 17.31 11.86
C PRO A 214 -1.77 16.69 12.49
N THR A 215 -1.82 16.61 13.82
CA THR A 215 -2.97 16.08 14.54
C THR A 215 -3.28 16.85 15.82
N GLN A 216 -4.58 17.05 16.06
CA GLN A 216 -5.12 17.61 17.31
C GLN A 216 -5.24 16.54 18.42
N LYS A 217 -5.16 15.25 18.06
CA LYS A 217 -5.20 14.17 19.05
C LYS A 217 -3.94 14.26 19.90
N ARG A 218 -4.08 14.33 21.22
CA ARG A 218 -2.94 14.39 22.15
C ARG A 218 -2.26 13.04 22.33
N HIS A 219 -3.03 11.97 22.17
CA HIS A 219 -2.56 10.61 22.38
C HIS A 219 -3.03 9.68 21.27
N ILE A 220 -2.25 8.62 21.07
CA ILE A 220 -2.61 7.45 20.28
C ILE A 220 -2.63 6.26 21.23
N HIS A 221 -3.60 5.37 21.03
CA HIS A 221 -3.77 4.17 21.83
C HIS A 221 -3.45 2.95 20.96
N CYS A 222 -2.47 2.17 21.40
CA CYS A 222 -2.13 0.88 20.81
C CYS A 222 -2.48 -0.22 21.81
N HIS A 223 -3.14 -1.26 21.33
CA HIS A 223 -3.58 -2.38 22.13
C HIS A 223 -2.77 -3.60 21.73
N LEU A 224 -2.23 -4.29 22.72
CA LEU A 224 -1.54 -5.57 22.58
C LEU A 224 -2.11 -6.53 23.64
N PRO A 225 -2.04 -7.85 23.44
CA PRO A 225 -2.45 -8.83 24.45
C PRO A 225 -1.73 -8.64 25.80
N GLN A 226 -0.50 -8.12 25.78
CA GLN A 226 0.33 -7.87 26.95
C GLN A 226 -0.02 -6.56 27.67
N GLY A 227 -0.82 -5.67 27.05
CA GLY A 227 -1.22 -4.41 27.66
C GLY A 227 -1.57 -3.29 26.67
N HIS A 228 -1.96 -2.15 27.23
CA HIS A 228 -2.31 -0.94 26.48
C HIS A 228 -1.19 0.09 26.54
N PHE A 229 -0.79 0.60 25.38
CA PHE A 229 0.21 1.65 25.24
C PHE A 229 -0.47 2.96 24.85
N THR A 230 -0.15 4.04 25.56
CA THR A 230 -0.63 5.39 25.25
C THR A 230 0.57 6.25 24.87
N LEU A 231 0.64 6.62 23.60
CA LEU A 231 1.72 7.42 23.04
C LEU A 231 1.29 8.88 22.93
N LYS A 232 2.15 9.82 23.36
CA LYS A 232 1.93 11.25 23.09
C LYS A 232 2.26 11.53 21.63
N THR A 233 1.34 12.17 20.92
CA THR A 233 1.52 12.50 19.49
C THR A 233 2.51 13.63 19.26
N ASN A 234 2.65 14.53 20.23
CA ASN A 234 3.42 15.78 20.08
C ASN A 234 3.00 16.57 18.82
N GLY A 235 1.71 16.54 18.48
CA GLY A 235 1.15 17.30 17.36
C GLY A 235 1.25 16.61 16.00
N VAL A 236 1.86 15.42 15.92
CA VAL A 236 2.02 14.67 14.66
C VAL A 236 1.44 13.25 14.75
N PHE A 237 0.92 12.78 13.62
CA PHE A 237 0.42 11.41 13.42
C PHE A 237 1.22 10.76 12.30
N ALA A 238 1.86 9.63 12.58
CA ALA A 238 2.61 8.86 11.62
C ALA A 238 1.77 7.70 11.06
N SER A 239 1.78 7.49 9.75
CA SER A 239 1.12 6.37 9.09
C SER A 239 2.14 5.59 8.26
N VAL A 240 2.17 4.28 8.44
CA VAL A 240 2.99 3.36 7.64
C VAL A 240 2.23 3.05 6.35
N ILE A 241 2.89 3.14 5.19
CA ILE A 241 2.33 2.88 3.85
C ILE A 241 3.20 1.90 3.06
N ASP A 242 2.72 1.54 1.88
CA ASP A 242 3.40 0.73 0.88
C ASP A 242 3.84 -0.66 1.36
N TYR A 243 3.00 -1.65 1.06
CA TYR A 243 3.22 -3.02 1.49
C TYR A 243 3.64 -3.93 0.33
N THR A 244 4.26 -3.35 -0.70
CA THR A 244 4.63 -4.03 -1.95
C THR A 244 5.48 -5.28 -1.67
N LEU A 245 6.43 -5.21 -0.73
CA LEU A 245 7.32 -6.33 -0.37
C LEU A 245 6.93 -7.05 0.92
N SER A 246 5.83 -6.63 1.54
CA SER A 246 5.48 -7.07 2.89
C SER A 246 5.05 -8.54 2.95
N ARG A 247 4.99 -9.03 4.20
CA ARG A 247 4.58 -10.40 4.52
C ARG A 247 3.72 -10.42 5.78
N LEU A 248 2.72 -11.30 5.81
CA LEU A 248 1.94 -11.60 7.02
C LEU A 248 1.40 -13.03 7.03
N CYS A 249 0.84 -13.43 8.17
CA CYS A 249 0.04 -14.63 8.34
C CYS A 249 -1.43 -14.27 8.56
N LYS A 250 -2.32 -14.84 7.76
CA LYS A 250 -3.77 -14.83 7.96
C LYS A 250 -4.26 -16.24 8.29
N GLY A 251 -4.47 -16.50 9.59
CA GLY A 251 -4.76 -17.85 10.06
C GLY A 251 -3.59 -18.80 9.81
N ARG A 252 -3.77 -19.77 8.91
CA ARG A 252 -2.70 -20.71 8.49
C ARG A 252 -2.02 -20.33 7.17
N ALA A 253 -2.56 -19.34 6.45
CA ALA A 253 -1.99 -18.90 5.19
C ALA A 253 -0.91 -17.84 5.45
N VAL A 254 0.21 -17.95 4.73
CA VAL A 254 1.21 -16.89 4.62
C VAL A 254 0.90 -16.11 3.34
N VAL A 255 0.87 -14.79 3.44
CA VAL A 255 0.65 -13.87 2.33
C VAL A 255 1.88 -12.99 2.23
N PHE A 256 2.58 -13.05 1.11
CA PHE A 256 3.81 -12.31 0.89
C PHE A 256 4.05 -12.08 -0.61
N THR A 257 4.93 -11.13 -0.92
CA THR A 257 5.51 -10.98 -2.25
C THR A 257 6.79 -11.78 -2.33
N ASP A 258 6.87 -12.72 -3.26
CA ASP A 258 8.07 -13.50 -3.51
C ASP A 258 9.08 -12.68 -4.31
N VAL A 259 10.19 -12.34 -3.66
CA VAL A 259 11.32 -11.58 -4.24
C VAL A 259 12.56 -12.46 -4.45
N SER A 260 12.41 -13.78 -4.40
CA SER A 260 13.53 -14.72 -4.53
C SER A 260 14.28 -14.59 -5.86
N GLU A 261 13.57 -14.20 -6.92
CA GLU A 261 14.12 -13.98 -8.27
C GLU A 261 14.50 -12.51 -8.56
N GLU A 262 14.24 -11.57 -7.64
CA GLU A 262 14.51 -10.14 -7.84
C GLU A 262 15.96 -9.79 -7.50
N ASP A 263 16.87 -10.02 -8.44
CA ASP A 263 18.30 -9.77 -8.26
C ASP A 263 18.65 -8.28 -8.09
N GLU A 264 17.90 -7.38 -8.74
CA GLU A 264 18.19 -5.93 -8.72
C GLU A 264 17.96 -5.32 -7.33
N LEU A 265 16.93 -5.78 -6.61
CA LEU A 265 16.60 -5.35 -5.25
C LEU A 265 17.80 -5.44 -4.29
N PHE A 266 18.64 -6.47 -4.45
CA PHE A 266 19.78 -6.73 -3.56
C PHE A 266 21.10 -6.09 -4.01
N ARG A 267 21.14 -5.52 -5.22
CA ARG A 267 22.35 -4.91 -5.82
C ARG A 267 22.43 -3.40 -5.63
N GLY A 268 21.38 -2.76 -5.12
CA GLY A 268 21.37 -1.32 -4.84
C GLY A 268 22.51 -0.88 -3.91
N VAL A 269 23.02 0.34 -4.10
CA VAL A 269 24.13 0.92 -3.33
C VAL A 269 23.89 2.42 -3.14
N GLY A 270 24.60 3.03 -2.17
CA GLY A 270 24.58 4.49 -1.96
C GLY A 270 23.69 4.97 -0.81
N ASP A 271 22.82 4.09 -0.29
CA ASP A 271 22.02 4.31 0.91
C ASP A 271 22.02 3.07 1.81
N TYR A 272 21.88 3.27 3.12
CA TYR A 272 21.76 2.19 4.10
C TYR A 272 20.51 1.32 3.87
N GLN A 273 19.46 1.87 3.25
CA GLN A 273 18.28 1.13 2.79
C GLN A 273 18.67 -0.14 2.02
N PHE A 274 19.64 -0.05 1.10
CA PHE A 274 20.02 -1.20 0.30
C PHE A 274 20.81 -2.27 1.09
N ASP A 275 21.52 -1.86 2.15
CA ASP A 275 22.13 -2.80 3.09
C ASP A 275 21.06 -3.60 3.84
N ILE A 276 19.90 -3.00 4.13
CA ILE A 276 18.80 -3.69 4.80
C ILE A 276 18.22 -4.81 3.92
N TYR A 277 18.05 -4.61 2.61
CA TYR A 277 17.61 -5.70 1.70
C TYR A 277 18.57 -6.89 1.73
N ARG A 278 19.88 -6.64 1.68
CA ARG A 278 20.89 -7.71 1.78
C ARG A 278 20.85 -8.42 3.12
N ARG A 279 20.75 -7.68 4.23
CA ARG A 279 20.64 -8.26 5.57
C ARG A 279 19.39 -9.11 5.75
N MET A 280 18.25 -8.67 5.22
CA MET A 280 17.02 -9.48 5.24
C MET A 280 17.19 -10.77 4.44
N LYS A 281 17.81 -10.72 3.26
CA LYS A 281 18.11 -11.92 2.44
C LYS A 281 19.01 -12.90 3.18
N GLU A 282 20.04 -12.40 3.86
CA GLU A 282 20.97 -13.20 4.67
C GLU A 282 20.27 -13.84 5.89
N GLU A 283 19.52 -13.06 6.67
CA GLU A 283 18.83 -13.53 7.88
C GLU A 283 17.78 -14.59 7.54
N ASN A 284 17.04 -14.39 6.45
CA ASN A 284 16.04 -15.33 5.96
C ASN A 284 16.65 -16.53 5.23
N LYS A 285 17.99 -16.65 5.17
CA LYS A 285 18.71 -17.74 4.50
C LYS A 285 18.25 -17.95 3.05
N TYR A 286 17.98 -16.86 2.34
CA TYR A 286 17.51 -16.88 0.96
C TYR A 286 16.12 -17.54 0.77
N GLN A 287 15.30 -17.62 1.83
CA GLN A 287 13.93 -18.14 1.81
C GLN A 287 12.95 -17.05 2.27
N PHE A 288 12.12 -16.52 1.37
CA PHE A 288 11.25 -15.39 1.68
C PHE A 288 9.82 -15.78 2.12
N GLU A 289 9.54 -17.08 2.27
CA GLU A 289 8.29 -17.65 2.83
C GLU A 289 8.17 -17.45 4.36
#